data_AF-A0A3M7GVT7-F1
#
_entry.id   AF-A0A3M7GVT7-F1
#
_cell.length_a   1.000
_cell.length_b   1.000
_cell.length_c   1.000
_cell.angle_alpha   90.00
_cell.angle_beta   90.00
_cell.angle_gamma   90.00
#
_symmetry.space_group_name_H-M   'P 1'
#
loop_
_entity.id
_entity.type
_entity.pdbx_description
1 polymer ?
#
loop_
_entity_poly.entity_id
_entity_poly.type
_entity_poly.pdbx_seq_one_letter_code
_entity_poly.pdbx_strand_id
1 'polypeptide(L)'
;MATDKLAEYDREFNETEIRQHSVTVDVDLNKNVDAKVSNPLAGITYEELMHDVEMFAQEKGLEDKTDLIKRGALVAQDPANFENIGLLEEEEKAALRWESEHKWSHPLALYFTIIVCSIGAAVQGWDQTGSNGANLSFPVEFGIGNGEAPVGTPNRIRDSWLVGLVNAGPYIGSAFLGCWLSDPCNFYFGRRGTIFISAIFCLLTPIGGAVSQTWEQLFITRLLMGIGMGLKGSSVPIFAAENSPAKIRGALVMSWQMWTAFGIFLGFCANLAVYKVGAIAWRLQIGSAFIPAVPLTLGIYFCPESPRWLMKKNRYQKAYRSLLKLRHHPIQAARDLYYIHCQLQIEASIVGKSNYVSRFTQLFTIPRVRRATMASFVVMIAQQMCGINIIAFYSSTVFRQAGASERNALIASFGFGLVNFVFAWPAIWTIDTFGRRTLLLFTFPNMAWTLLAAGFCFYIPESNPAHLGLIAFFIYLFAAVYSPGEGPVPFTYSAEVFPLSHREVGMGWAVATCLFWASVLSISFPAILAAFGQVGAFGFYAGLNVVALLMIFLFVPETKQRTLEELDYIFAVPSRKFIAYQTGKAAPWWFRRWVLFQRGAKLEPLYHLDEVIVARNVDEKHEKINLA
;
A
#
# COMPACT_ATOMS: atom_id res chain seq x y z
N MET A 1 26.66 -19.28 43.03
CA MET A 1 26.02 -20.40 43.78
C MET A 1 24.49 -20.30 43.84
N ALA A 2 23.87 -19.13 44.00
CA ALA A 2 22.41 -18.97 43.85
C ALA A 2 21.94 -18.78 42.39
N THR A 3 22.83 -18.28 41.52
CA THR A 3 22.58 -18.09 40.08
C THR A 3 22.69 -19.38 39.27
N ASP A 4 23.51 -20.33 39.70
CA ASP A 4 23.70 -21.60 38.99
C ASP A 4 22.53 -22.57 39.23
N LYS A 5 21.91 -22.53 40.42
CA LYS A 5 20.72 -23.33 40.75
C LYS A 5 19.46 -22.88 40.01
N LEU A 6 19.36 -21.59 39.65
CA LEU A 6 18.26 -21.07 38.81
C LEU A 6 18.43 -21.50 37.35
N ALA A 7 19.68 -21.53 36.84
CA ALA A 7 19.97 -21.99 35.49
C ALA A 7 19.82 -23.52 35.31
N GLU A 8 19.99 -24.29 36.40
CA GLU A 8 19.78 -25.74 36.41
C GLU A 8 18.28 -26.08 36.54
N TYR A 9 17.52 -25.32 37.34
CA TYR A 9 16.04 -25.43 37.41
C TYR A 9 15.37 -25.04 36.07
N ASP A 10 15.84 -23.98 35.40
CA ASP A 10 15.35 -23.60 34.05
C ASP A 10 15.73 -24.62 32.97
N ARG A 11 16.74 -25.47 33.19
CA ARG A 11 17.11 -26.57 32.28
C ARG A 11 16.28 -27.83 32.52
N GLU A 12 16.07 -28.22 33.77
CA GLU A 12 15.21 -29.37 34.10
C GLU A 12 13.72 -29.10 33.80
N PHE A 13 13.24 -27.86 33.99
CA PHE A 13 11.87 -27.48 33.61
C PHE A 13 11.68 -27.51 32.08
N ASN A 14 12.69 -27.09 31.30
CA ASN A 14 12.64 -27.13 29.83
C ASN A 14 12.83 -28.54 29.23
N GLU A 15 13.56 -29.45 29.88
CA GLU A 15 13.71 -30.82 29.38
C GLU A 15 12.48 -31.69 29.65
N THR A 16 11.70 -31.38 30.68
CA THR A 16 10.54 -32.17 31.06
C THR A 16 9.30 -31.84 30.22
N GLU A 17 9.14 -30.59 29.77
CA GLU A 17 8.04 -30.18 28.86
C GLU A 17 8.23 -30.68 27.41
N ILE A 18 9.47 -30.99 27.00
CA ILE A 18 9.77 -31.47 25.63
C ILE A 18 9.61 -33.00 25.50
N ARG A 19 9.46 -33.75 26.61
CA ARG A 19 9.46 -35.23 26.59
C ARG A 19 8.11 -35.92 26.73
N GLN A 20 6.99 -35.20 26.77
CA GLN A 20 5.66 -35.83 26.79
C GLN A 20 4.82 -35.43 25.57
N HIS A 21 5.18 -35.94 24.40
CA HIS A 21 4.30 -36.49 23.35
C HIS A 21 5.12 -36.77 22.09
N SER A 22 5.93 -37.84 22.13
CA SER A 22 6.48 -38.45 20.91
C SER A 22 5.87 -39.83 20.75
N VAL A 23 4.62 -39.87 20.26
CA VAL A 23 4.12 -41.03 19.55
C VAL A 23 4.47 -40.80 18.09
N THR A 24 5.42 -41.58 17.59
CA THR A 24 5.82 -41.62 16.19
C THR A 24 4.65 -42.12 15.34
N VAL A 25 3.90 -41.17 14.79
CA VAL A 25 3.16 -41.35 13.55
C VAL A 25 3.82 -40.39 12.56
N ASP A 26 4.29 -40.91 11.42
CA ASP A 26 4.77 -40.08 10.31
C ASP A 26 3.59 -39.24 9.80
N VAL A 27 3.38 -38.09 10.43
CA VAL A 27 2.38 -37.09 10.04
C VAL A 27 3.07 -36.08 9.14
N ASP A 28 2.57 -36.02 7.91
CA ASP A 28 2.98 -35.15 6.82
C ASP A 28 2.87 -33.66 7.26
N LEU A 29 3.95 -33.13 7.83
CA LEU A 29 4.03 -31.81 8.51
C LEU A 29 3.59 -30.62 7.65
N ASN A 30 3.62 -30.73 6.33
CA ASN A 30 3.14 -29.66 5.45
C ASN A 30 1.60 -29.58 5.43
N LYS A 31 0.89 -30.72 5.50
CA LYS A 31 -0.59 -30.75 5.37
C LYS A 31 -1.34 -30.07 6.52
N ASN A 32 -0.81 -30.14 7.75
CA ASN A 32 -1.45 -29.56 8.94
C ASN A 32 -1.11 -28.08 9.17
N VAL A 33 -0.01 -27.59 8.58
CA VAL A 33 0.29 -26.15 8.55
C VAL A 33 -0.70 -25.45 7.62
N ASP A 34 -1.07 -26.10 6.52
CA ASP A 34 -1.93 -25.53 5.47
C ASP A 34 -3.38 -25.28 5.91
N ALA A 35 -4.02 -26.17 6.68
CA ALA A 35 -5.37 -25.93 7.22
C ALA A 35 -5.39 -24.82 8.29
N LYS A 36 -4.32 -24.74 9.10
CA LYS A 36 -4.13 -23.70 10.13
C LYS A 36 -3.84 -22.31 9.55
N VAL A 37 -3.43 -22.20 8.28
CA VAL A 37 -3.13 -20.91 7.61
C VAL A 37 -4.39 -20.21 7.10
N SER A 38 -5.39 -20.96 6.64
CA SER A 38 -6.71 -20.44 6.20
C SER A 38 -7.60 -20.03 7.39
N ASN A 39 -7.72 -20.92 8.38
CA ASN A 39 -8.30 -20.62 9.68
C ASN A 39 -7.44 -21.30 10.77
N PRO A 40 -6.78 -20.53 11.66
CA PRO A 40 -5.95 -21.09 12.74
C PRO A 40 -6.68 -22.07 13.66
N LEU A 41 -8.02 -22.02 13.67
CA LEU A 41 -8.88 -22.83 14.53
C LEU A 41 -9.50 -24.03 13.81
N ALA A 42 -9.26 -24.19 12.51
CA ALA A 42 -9.78 -25.32 11.74
C ALA A 42 -9.11 -26.63 12.18
N GLY A 43 -9.93 -27.66 12.40
CA GLY A 43 -9.48 -29.00 12.78
C GLY A 43 -9.17 -29.20 14.27
N ILE A 44 -9.28 -28.17 15.12
CA ILE A 44 -9.16 -28.29 16.57
C ILE A 44 -10.47 -28.87 17.14
N THR A 45 -10.40 -29.88 18.01
CA THR A 45 -11.61 -30.46 18.60
C THR A 45 -12.28 -29.47 19.56
N TYR A 46 -13.58 -29.67 19.82
CA TYR A 46 -14.33 -28.79 20.73
C TYR A 46 -13.69 -28.73 22.14
N GLU A 47 -13.28 -29.89 22.68
CA GLU A 47 -12.69 -29.97 24.02
C GLU A 47 -11.34 -29.25 24.08
N GLU A 48 -10.47 -29.47 23.09
CA GLU A 48 -9.18 -28.76 22.97
C GLU A 48 -9.38 -27.25 22.85
N LEU A 49 -10.32 -26.81 22.00
CA LEU A 49 -10.60 -25.38 21.82
C LEU A 49 -11.10 -24.72 23.11
N MET A 50 -11.99 -25.38 23.85
CA MET A 50 -12.49 -24.85 25.12
C MET A 50 -11.37 -24.76 26.17
N HIS A 51 -10.50 -25.78 26.23
CA HIS A 51 -9.36 -25.80 27.14
C HIS A 51 -8.34 -24.69 26.79
N ASP A 52 -7.99 -24.55 25.51
CA ASP A 52 -7.07 -23.53 25.02
C ASP A 52 -7.58 -22.11 25.31
N VAL A 53 -8.90 -21.89 25.17
CA VAL A 53 -9.53 -20.61 25.49
C VAL A 53 -9.50 -20.32 27.00
N GLU A 54 -9.73 -21.32 27.85
CA GLU A 54 -9.62 -21.15 29.30
C GLU A 54 -8.20 -20.80 29.72
N MET A 55 -7.22 -21.55 29.22
CA MET A 55 -5.80 -21.28 29.45
C MET A 55 -5.42 -19.89 28.97
N PHE A 56 -5.86 -19.50 27.78
CA PHE A 56 -5.69 -18.14 27.25
C PHE A 56 -6.30 -17.07 28.16
N ALA A 57 -7.53 -17.28 28.64
CA ALA A 57 -8.22 -16.31 29.49
C ALA A 57 -7.50 -16.14 30.84
N GLN A 58 -7.01 -17.23 31.43
CA GLN A 58 -6.21 -17.21 32.66
C GLN A 58 -4.86 -16.52 32.43
N GLU A 59 -4.09 -16.97 31.42
CA GLU A 59 -2.74 -16.46 31.14
C GLU A 59 -2.74 -14.95 30.83
N LYS A 60 -3.80 -14.44 30.20
CA LYS A 60 -3.90 -13.04 29.76
C LYS A 60 -4.76 -12.16 30.67
N GLY A 61 -5.23 -12.66 31.81
CA GLY A 61 -6.02 -11.89 32.78
C GLY A 61 -7.39 -11.43 32.24
N LEU A 62 -8.07 -12.32 31.52
CA LEU A 62 -9.39 -12.15 30.92
C LEU A 62 -10.42 -13.13 31.52
N GLU A 63 -10.17 -13.64 32.73
CA GLU A 63 -11.01 -14.62 33.43
C GLU A 63 -12.49 -14.17 33.52
N ASP A 64 -12.71 -12.86 33.68
CA ASP A 64 -14.03 -12.23 33.76
C ASP A 64 -14.84 -12.32 32.46
N LYS A 65 -14.22 -12.75 31.35
CA LYS A 65 -14.80 -12.83 30.02
C LYS A 65 -14.64 -14.20 29.37
N THR A 66 -14.19 -15.20 30.11
CA THR A 66 -13.88 -16.54 29.60
C THR A 66 -15.05 -17.13 28.81
N ASP A 67 -16.27 -17.04 29.36
CA ASP A 67 -17.47 -17.58 28.72
C ASP A 67 -17.79 -16.91 27.37
N LEU A 68 -17.68 -15.58 27.31
CA LEU A 68 -17.87 -14.82 26.07
C LEU A 68 -16.77 -15.13 25.05
N ILE A 69 -15.53 -15.34 25.48
CA ILE A 69 -14.42 -15.69 24.59
C ILE A 69 -14.57 -17.11 24.07
N LYS A 70 -15.07 -18.06 24.87
CA LYS A 70 -15.41 -19.43 24.41
C LYS A 70 -16.44 -19.41 23.29
N ARG A 71 -17.55 -18.68 23.50
CA ARG A 71 -18.57 -18.46 22.46
C ARG A 71 -17.98 -17.78 21.22
N GLY A 72 -17.16 -16.76 21.41
CA GLY A 72 -16.47 -16.07 20.32
C GLY A 72 -15.49 -16.96 19.54
N ALA A 73 -14.78 -17.86 20.22
CA ALA A 73 -13.85 -18.80 19.61
C ALA A 73 -14.57 -19.83 18.72
N LEU A 74 -15.74 -20.32 19.16
CA LEU A 74 -16.59 -21.19 18.34
C LEU A 74 -17.05 -20.49 17.06
N VAL A 75 -17.44 -19.21 17.15
CA VAL A 75 -17.79 -18.39 15.98
C VAL A 75 -16.59 -18.17 15.07
N ALA A 76 -15.38 -18.04 15.63
CA ALA A 76 -14.15 -17.88 14.85
C ALA A 76 -13.74 -19.19 14.14
N GLN A 77 -14.04 -20.34 14.75
CA GLN A 77 -13.75 -21.66 14.18
C GLN A 77 -14.65 -21.97 12.97
N ASP A 78 -15.95 -21.70 13.07
CA ASP A 78 -16.89 -21.86 11.95
C ASP A 78 -17.76 -20.61 11.75
N PRO A 79 -17.24 -19.58 11.03
CA PRO A 79 -17.96 -18.34 10.80
C PRO A 79 -19.18 -18.50 9.88
N ALA A 80 -19.29 -19.60 9.12
CA ALA A 80 -20.39 -19.83 8.19
C ALA A 80 -21.58 -20.51 8.88
N ASN A 81 -21.31 -21.31 9.91
CA ASN A 81 -22.30 -22.13 10.59
C ASN A 81 -22.69 -21.60 11.98
N PHE A 82 -22.51 -20.30 12.20
CA PHE A 82 -22.72 -19.69 13.52
C PHE A 82 -24.17 -19.84 14.04
N GLU A 83 -25.17 -20.05 13.18
CA GLU A 83 -26.56 -20.26 13.59
C GLU A 83 -26.79 -21.57 14.35
N ASN A 84 -25.98 -22.59 14.05
CA ASN A 84 -26.08 -23.93 14.64
C ASN A 84 -25.27 -24.09 15.94
N ILE A 85 -24.56 -23.04 16.38
CA ILE A 85 -23.82 -23.04 17.63
C ILE A 85 -24.82 -22.87 18.79
N GLY A 86 -25.14 -23.97 19.48
CA GLY A 86 -26.13 -23.99 20.57
C GLY A 86 -25.78 -23.17 21.82
N LEU A 87 -24.51 -22.77 21.97
CA LEU A 87 -24.02 -21.95 23.07
C LEU A 87 -24.24 -20.44 22.86
N LEU A 88 -24.61 -20.00 21.66
CA LEU A 88 -24.86 -18.59 21.37
C LEU A 88 -26.27 -18.19 21.77
N GLU A 89 -26.39 -17.04 22.42
CA GLU A 89 -27.68 -16.40 22.70
C GLU A 89 -28.31 -15.86 21.40
N GLU A 90 -29.63 -15.75 21.32
CA GLU A 90 -30.29 -15.23 20.10
C GLU A 90 -29.91 -13.78 19.80
N GLU A 91 -29.59 -12.97 20.82
CA GLU A 91 -29.05 -11.62 20.63
C GLU A 91 -27.69 -11.64 19.92
N GLU A 92 -26.82 -12.60 20.26
CA GLU A 92 -25.51 -12.77 19.65
C GLU A 92 -25.62 -13.27 18.21
N LYS A 93 -26.53 -14.23 17.95
CA LYS A 93 -26.83 -14.69 16.60
C LYS A 93 -27.41 -13.57 15.75
N ALA A 94 -28.32 -12.76 16.29
CA ALA A 94 -28.87 -11.60 15.59
C ALA A 94 -27.77 -10.59 15.22
N ALA A 95 -26.82 -10.33 16.13
CA ALA A 95 -25.69 -9.44 15.86
C ALA A 95 -24.75 -9.98 14.76
N LEU A 96 -24.54 -11.30 14.69
CA LEU A 96 -23.73 -11.95 13.65
C LEU A 96 -24.47 -12.00 12.30
N ARG A 97 -25.78 -12.28 12.28
CA ARG A 97 -26.63 -12.17 11.08
C ARG A 97 -26.56 -10.76 10.50
N TRP A 98 -26.72 -9.74 11.36
CA TRP A 98 -26.66 -8.34 10.95
C TRP A 98 -25.30 -7.98 10.30
N GLU A 99 -24.18 -8.45 10.85
CA GLU A 99 -22.85 -8.26 10.27
C GLU A 99 -22.71 -8.95 8.89
N SER A 100 -23.37 -10.08 8.69
CA SER A 100 -23.36 -10.81 7.42
C SER A 100 -24.20 -10.12 6.34
N GLU A 101 -25.41 -9.70 6.68
CA GLU A 101 -26.34 -9.02 5.77
C GLU A 101 -25.90 -7.58 5.45
N HIS A 102 -25.36 -6.87 6.43
CA HIS A 102 -24.98 -5.46 6.32
C HIS A 102 -23.47 -5.27 6.47
N LYS A 103 -22.71 -5.70 5.45
CA LYS A 103 -21.23 -5.62 5.44
C LYS A 103 -20.62 -4.23 5.68
N TRP A 104 -21.39 -3.15 5.51
CA TRP A 104 -20.98 -1.76 5.75
C TRP A 104 -21.55 -1.18 7.06
N SER A 105 -22.27 -1.96 7.86
CA SER A 105 -22.79 -1.49 9.14
C SER A 105 -21.72 -1.66 10.23
N HIS A 106 -20.93 -0.60 10.47
CA HIS A 106 -19.92 -0.56 11.54
C HIS A 106 -20.03 0.71 12.41
N PRO A 107 -19.51 0.69 13.66
CA PRO A 107 -19.56 1.84 14.54
C PRO A 107 -18.90 3.07 13.92
N LEU A 108 -19.41 4.26 14.25
CA LEU A 108 -18.85 5.54 13.79
C LEU A 108 -17.36 5.70 14.13
N ALA A 109 -16.89 5.09 15.22
CA ALA A 109 -15.47 5.10 15.59
C ALA A 109 -14.58 4.42 14.56
N LEU A 110 -15.03 3.34 13.90
CA LEU A 110 -14.28 2.70 12.81
C LEU A 110 -14.18 3.65 11.62
N TYR A 111 -15.32 4.20 11.17
CA TYR A 111 -15.35 5.14 10.04
C TYR A 111 -14.53 6.39 10.30
N PHE A 112 -14.61 6.95 11.50
CA PHE A 112 -13.78 8.06 11.93
C PHE A 112 -12.29 7.70 11.86
N THR A 113 -11.91 6.50 12.33
CA THR A 113 -10.52 6.02 12.25
C THR A 113 -10.05 5.94 10.80
N ILE A 114 -10.86 5.41 9.90
CA ILE A 114 -10.52 5.32 8.47
C ILE A 114 -10.44 6.70 7.81
N ILE A 115 -11.34 7.63 8.15
CA ILE A 115 -11.29 9.01 7.65
C ILE A 115 -10.02 9.70 8.12
N VAL A 116 -9.64 9.57 9.40
CA VAL A 116 -8.39 10.15 9.92
C VAL A 116 -7.17 9.53 9.22
N CYS A 117 -7.14 8.20 9.03
CA CYS A 117 -6.10 7.54 8.25
C CYS A 117 -6.01 8.09 6.82
N SER A 118 -7.17 8.26 6.20
CA SER A 118 -7.33 8.76 4.84
C SER A 118 -6.86 10.19 4.66
N ILE A 119 -7.08 11.07 5.64
CA ILE A 119 -6.52 12.42 5.66
C ILE A 119 -4.98 12.37 5.59
N GLY A 120 -4.35 11.39 6.22
CA GLY A 120 -2.91 11.14 6.11
C GLY A 120 -2.44 10.97 4.66
N ALA A 121 -3.21 10.26 3.84
CA ALA A 121 -2.96 10.08 2.41
C ALA A 121 -3.19 11.38 1.63
N ALA A 122 -4.23 12.15 1.97
CA ALA A 122 -4.51 13.45 1.35
C ALA A 122 -3.39 14.48 1.59
N VAL A 123 -2.79 14.51 2.79
CA VAL A 123 -1.62 15.37 3.08
C VAL A 123 -0.47 15.08 2.10
N GLN A 124 -0.25 13.81 1.73
CA GLN A 124 0.80 13.46 0.76
C GLN A 124 0.49 14.00 -0.64
N GLY A 125 -0.73 13.81 -1.13
CA GLY A 125 -1.13 14.34 -2.44
C GLY A 125 -1.10 15.87 -2.52
N TRP A 126 -1.46 16.54 -1.43
CA TRP A 126 -1.44 18.01 -1.37
C TRP A 126 -0.01 18.55 -1.40
N ASP A 127 0.94 17.95 -0.67
CA ASP A 127 2.34 18.40 -0.68
C ASP A 127 2.98 18.32 -2.08
N GLN A 128 2.68 17.24 -2.82
CA GLN A 128 3.15 17.05 -4.20
C GLN A 128 2.72 18.21 -5.11
N THR A 129 1.45 18.60 -5.01
CA THR A 129 0.86 19.65 -5.84
C THR A 129 1.13 21.05 -5.33
N GLY A 130 1.28 21.27 -4.02
CA GLY A 130 1.74 22.54 -3.46
C GLY A 130 3.12 22.92 -4.00
N SER A 131 4.02 21.94 -4.16
CA SER A 131 5.31 22.14 -4.81
C SER A 131 5.19 22.47 -6.31
N ASN A 132 4.19 21.91 -6.99
CA ASN A 132 3.93 22.16 -8.42
C ASN A 132 3.61 23.62 -8.74
N GLY A 133 2.72 24.25 -7.96
CA GLY A 133 2.45 25.68 -8.11
C GLY A 133 3.69 26.52 -7.82
N ALA A 134 4.40 26.16 -6.75
CA ALA A 134 5.57 26.91 -6.30
C ALA A 134 6.74 26.87 -7.29
N ASN A 135 6.88 25.78 -8.07
CA ASN A 135 7.92 25.62 -9.10
C ASN A 135 7.93 26.76 -10.14
N LEU A 136 6.82 27.49 -10.30
CA LEU A 136 6.73 28.60 -11.24
C LEU A 136 7.45 29.88 -10.76
N SER A 137 7.64 30.03 -9.44
CA SER A 137 8.05 31.31 -8.85
C SER A 137 9.21 31.19 -7.85
N PHE A 138 9.31 30.10 -7.07
CA PHE A 138 10.39 29.98 -6.07
C PHE A 138 11.81 29.96 -6.67
N PRO A 139 12.08 29.36 -7.85
CA PRO A 139 13.44 29.36 -8.41
C PRO A 139 13.93 30.77 -8.77
N VAL A 140 13.00 31.66 -9.15
CA VAL A 140 13.30 33.07 -9.46
C VAL A 140 13.67 33.82 -8.19
N GLU A 141 12.91 33.62 -7.11
CA GLU A 141 13.12 34.29 -5.81
C GLU A 141 14.45 33.92 -5.15
N PHE A 142 14.89 32.67 -5.29
CA PHE A 142 16.19 32.23 -4.76
C PHE A 142 17.36 32.41 -5.73
N GLY A 143 17.15 33.02 -6.90
CA GLY A 143 18.19 33.20 -7.91
C GLY A 143 18.73 31.89 -8.48
N ILE A 144 17.96 30.79 -8.38
CA ILE A 144 18.30 29.46 -8.92
C ILE A 144 18.03 29.41 -10.42
N GLY A 145 17.44 30.43 -11.04
CA GLY A 145 17.05 30.38 -12.44
C GLY A 145 15.85 29.45 -12.67
N ASN A 146 15.00 29.80 -13.61
CA ASN A 146 13.73 29.11 -13.87
C ASN A 146 13.83 28.04 -14.98
N GLY A 147 15.05 27.71 -15.43
CA GLY A 147 15.27 26.82 -16.58
C GLY A 147 14.84 27.40 -17.94
N GLU A 148 14.27 28.62 -17.98
CA GLU A 148 13.89 29.34 -19.21
C GLU A 148 15.07 30.14 -19.80
N ALA A 149 16.19 30.21 -19.09
CA ALA A 149 17.40 30.88 -19.56
C ALA A 149 17.88 30.24 -20.89
N PRO A 150 18.27 31.02 -21.92
CA PRO A 150 18.68 30.48 -23.22
C PRO A 150 19.75 29.38 -23.15
N VAL A 151 19.77 28.47 -24.12
CA VAL A 151 20.80 27.41 -24.20
C VAL A 151 22.17 28.09 -24.29
N GLY A 152 23.05 27.83 -23.31
CA GLY A 152 24.38 28.45 -23.23
C GLY A 152 24.57 29.45 -22.08
N THR A 153 23.54 29.73 -21.27
CA THR A 153 23.73 30.53 -20.05
C THR A 153 24.59 29.78 -19.01
N PRO A 154 25.56 30.45 -18.36
CA PRO A 154 26.30 29.87 -17.24
C PRO A 154 25.33 29.38 -16.16
N ASN A 155 25.60 28.22 -15.55
CA ASN A 155 24.84 27.60 -14.46
C ASN A 155 23.46 26.98 -14.78
N ARG A 156 22.89 27.08 -15.99
CA ARG A 156 21.58 26.48 -16.33
C ARG A 156 21.41 25.01 -15.94
N ILE A 157 22.47 24.21 -16.10
CA ILE A 157 22.47 22.79 -15.74
C ILE A 157 22.36 22.65 -14.22
N ARG A 158 23.23 23.33 -13.47
CA ARG A 158 23.24 23.34 -11.99
C ARG A 158 21.87 23.73 -11.44
N ASP A 159 21.28 24.77 -12.00
CA ASP A 159 19.99 25.34 -11.65
C ASP A 159 18.85 24.33 -11.81
N SER A 160 18.83 23.61 -12.94
CA SER A 160 17.85 22.56 -13.22
C SER A 160 17.96 21.39 -12.23
N TRP A 161 19.19 20.96 -11.90
CA TRP A 161 19.43 19.91 -10.90
C TRP A 161 19.06 20.37 -9.49
N LEU A 162 19.26 21.64 -9.14
CA LEU A 162 18.86 22.22 -7.85
C LEU A 162 17.34 22.21 -7.67
N VAL A 163 16.59 22.64 -8.68
CA VAL A 163 15.11 22.59 -8.65
C VAL A 163 14.62 21.15 -8.51
N GLY A 164 15.22 20.21 -9.26
CA GLY A 164 14.93 18.78 -9.12
C GLY A 164 15.24 18.25 -7.72
N LEU A 165 16.38 18.63 -7.14
CA LEU A 165 16.81 18.23 -5.81
C LEU A 165 15.86 18.73 -4.70
N VAL A 166 15.44 20.00 -4.77
CA VAL A 166 14.49 20.58 -3.80
C VAL A 166 13.14 19.86 -3.84
N ASN A 167 12.62 19.58 -5.03
CA ASN A 167 11.38 18.81 -5.21
C ASN A 167 11.50 17.36 -4.78
N ALA A 168 12.69 16.76 -4.94
CA ALA A 168 12.95 15.40 -4.52
C ALA A 168 13.18 15.24 -3.00
N GLY A 169 13.42 16.34 -2.28
CA GLY A 169 13.67 16.35 -0.84
C GLY A 169 12.72 15.46 -0.02
N PRO A 170 11.38 15.58 -0.16
CA PRO A 170 10.46 14.73 0.59
C PRO A 170 10.61 13.25 0.27
N TYR A 171 10.90 12.90 -0.99
CA TYR A 171 11.12 11.51 -1.39
C TYR A 171 12.42 10.94 -0.86
N ILE A 172 13.51 11.73 -0.87
CA ILE A 172 14.80 11.34 -0.29
C ILE A 172 14.63 11.08 1.21
N GLY A 173 14.04 12.03 1.93
CA GLY A 173 13.79 11.89 3.38
C GLY A 173 12.90 10.68 3.69
N SER A 174 11.90 10.42 2.86
CA SER A 174 10.98 9.29 3.03
C SER A 174 11.64 7.94 2.74
N ALA A 175 12.41 7.82 1.65
CA ALA A 175 13.02 6.57 1.20
C ALA A 175 14.18 6.12 2.08
N PHE A 176 15.01 7.06 2.56
CA PHE A 176 16.22 6.74 3.33
C PHE A 176 16.00 6.76 4.85
N LEU A 177 15.07 7.58 5.36
CA LEU A 177 14.84 7.73 6.80
C LEU A 177 13.41 7.35 7.19
N GLY A 178 12.40 8.02 6.62
CA GLY A 178 11.01 7.94 7.08
C GLY A 178 10.43 6.52 7.10
N CYS A 179 10.63 5.75 6.02
CA CYS A 179 10.09 4.38 5.92
C CYS A 179 10.73 3.43 6.94
N TRP A 180 12.04 3.59 7.20
CA TRP A 180 12.80 2.72 8.10
C TRP A 180 12.59 3.07 9.57
N LEU A 181 12.35 4.35 9.87
CA LEU A 181 12.00 4.82 11.21
C LEU A 181 10.59 4.37 11.64
N SER A 182 9.74 3.94 10.71
CA SER A 182 8.36 3.52 11.01
C SER A 182 8.32 2.35 11.99
N ASP A 183 9.18 1.34 11.83
CA ASP A 183 9.20 0.16 12.70
C ASP A 183 9.58 0.48 14.16
N PRO A 184 10.73 1.12 14.45
CA PRO A 184 11.08 1.49 15.83
C PRO A 184 10.06 2.46 16.42
N CYS A 185 9.58 3.45 15.66
CA CYS A 185 8.54 4.35 16.15
C CYS A 185 7.26 3.60 16.52
N ASN A 186 6.80 2.67 15.68
CA ASN A 186 5.64 1.83 15.97
C ASN A 186 5.87 0.94 17.19
N PHE A 187 7.09 0.42 17.39
CA PHE A 187 7.42 -0.40 18.54
C PHE A 187 7.36 0.38 19.87
N TYR A 188 7.87 1.62 19.91
CA TYR A 188 7.95 2.42 21.14
C TYR A 188 6.68 3.25 21.41
N PHE A 189 6.12 3.90 20.39
CA PHE A 189 5.04 4.88 20.55
C PHE A 189 3.65 4.35 20.17
N GLY A 190 3.57 3.14 19.61
CA GLY A 190 2.33 2.58 19.06
C GLY A 190 2.00 3.12 17.67
N ARG A 191 0.95 2.55 17.05
CA ARG A 191 0.54 2.97 15.70
C ARG A 191 0.02 4.40 15.73
N ARG A 192 -0.85 4.70 16.70
CA ARG A 192 -1.41 6.04 16.92
C ARG A 192 -0.34 7.09 17.19
N GLY A 193 0.62 6.78 18.07
CA GLY A 193 1.71 7.70 18.41
C GLY A 193 2.65 7.97 17.24
N THR A 194 2.93 6.96 16.42
CA THR A 194 3.76 7.12 15.21
C THR A 194 3.09 8.01 14.16
N ILE A 195 1.78 7.84 13.96
CA ILE A 195 1.00 8.69 13.06
C ILE A 195 0.98 10.14 13.58
N PHE A 196 0.87 10.35 14.90
CA PHE A 196 0.95 11.69 15.49
C PHE A 196 2.30 12.37 15.26
N ILE A 197 3.41 11.66 15.50
CA ILE A 197 4.77 12.18 15.23
C ILE A 197 4.92 12.54 13.75
N SER A 198 4.46 11.66 12.86
CA SER A 198 4.44 11.93 11.42
C SER A 198 3.61 13.16 11.06
N ALA A 199 2.43 13.33 11.67
CA ALA A 199 1.55 14.46 11.44
C ALA A 199 2.19 15.78 11.89
N ILE A 200 2.95 15.78 12.99
CA ILE A 200 3.74 16.95 13.44
C ILE A 200 4.76 17.35 12.38
N PHE A 201 5.53 16.40 11.84
CA PHE A 201 6.45 16.69 10.73
C PHE A 201 5.69 17.28 9.54
N CYS A 202 4.56 16.68 9.15
CA CYS A 202 3.74 17.17 8.04
C CYS A 202 3.06 18.53 8.30
N LEU A 203 2.97 18.98 9.56
CA LEU A 203 2.37 20.24 9.95
C LEU A 203 3.41 21.36 10.06
N LEU A 204 4.55 21.09 10.70
CA LEU A 204 5.59 22.09 10.92
C LEU A 204 6.45 22.35 9.67
N THR A 205 6.69 21.33 8.85
CA THR A 205 7.61 21.45 7.72
C THR A 205 7.07 22.28 6.55
N PRO A 206 5.77 22.27 6.18
CA PRO A 206 5.23 23.24 5.20
C PRO A 206 5.33 24.68 5.69
N ILE A 207 5.09 24.91 6.99
CA ILE A 207 5.22 26.23 7.61
C ILE A 207 6.69 26.67 7.53
N GLY A 208 7.63 25.77 7.87
CA GLY A 208 9.07 25.98 7.70
C GLY A 208 9.47 26.30 6.26
N GLY A 209 8.91 25.57 5.29
CA GLY A 209 9.12 25.81 3.86
C GLY A 209 8.59 27.17 3.42
N ALA A 210 7.43 27.59 3.93
CA ALA A 210 6.84 28.89 3.62
C ALA A 210 7.67 30.06 4.16
N VAL A 211 8.38 29.91 5.28
CA VAL A 211 9.22 30.96 5.88
C VAL A 211 10.69 30.91 5.44
N SER A 212 11.07 29.92 4.64
CA SER A 212 12.45 29.74 4.18
C SER A 212 12.98 30.95 3.40
N GLN A 213 14.24 31.33 3.64
CA GLN A 213 14.89 32.47 2.98
C GLN A 213 16.00 32.04 2.01
N THR A 214 16.45 30.79 2.11
CA THR A 214 17.42 30.21 1.18
C THR A 214 16.93 28.86 0.68
N TRP A 215 17.47 28.41 -0.47
CA TRP A 215 17.09 27.14 -1.06
C TRP A 215 17.54 25.95 -0.21
N GLU A 216 18.63 26.08 0.55
CA GLU A 216 19.11 25.06 1.49
C GLU A 216 18.13 24.87 2.65
N GLN A 217 17.59 25.97 3.19
CA GLN A 217 16.55 25.91 4.23
C GLN A 217 15.28 25.25 3.69
N LEU A 218 14.87 25.58 2.46
CA LEU A 218 13.75 24.92 1.81
C LEU A 218 14.02 23.43 1.60
N PHE A 219 15.23 23.06 1.17
CA PHE A 219 15.62 21.66 0.99
C PHE A 219 15.61 20.87 2.31
N ILE A 220 16.14 21.43 3.40
CA ILE A 220 16.14 20.78 4.72
C ILE A 220 14.71 20.58 5.23
N THR A 221 13.86 21.61 5.14
CA THR A 221 12.45 21.47 5.56
C THR A 221 11.71 20.41 4.73
N ARG A 222 12.04 20.29 3.44
CA ARG A 222 11.54 19.24 2.56
C ARG A 222 12.05 17.84 2.92
N LEU A 223 13.32 17.69 3.30
CA LEU A 223 13.84 16.43 3.82
C LEU A 223 13.12 15.98 5.10
N LEU A 224 12.88 16.93 6.02
CA LEU A 224 12.13 16.68 7.26
C LEU A 224 10.67 16.31 6.97
N MET A 225 10.03 16.94 5.98
CA MET A 225 8.70 16.54 5.50
C MET A 225 8.71 15.06 5.07
N GLY A 226 9.75 14.66 4.35
CA GLY A 226 9.95 13.28 3.90
C GLY A 226 9.93 12.26 5.04
N ILE A 227 10.53 12.58 6.19
CA ILE A 227 10.48 11.70 7.37
C ILE A 227 9.03 11.49 7.81
N GLY A 228 8.25 12.58 7.90
CA GLY A 228 6.82 12.51 8.17
C GLY A 228 6.08 11.66 7.15
N MET A 229 6.30 11.92 5.86
CA MET A 229 5.65 11.18 4.77
C MET A 229 5.94 9.68 4.80
N GLY A 230 7.18 9.27 5.07
CA GLY A 230 7.55 7.87 5.13
C GLY A 230 6.97 7.16 6.35
N LEU A 231 7.00 7.82 7.52
CA LEU A 231 6.42 7.29 8.75
C LEU A 231 4.93 6.98 8.58
N LYS A 232 4.14 7.93 8.01
CA LYS A 232 2.71 7.66 7.75
C LYS A 232 2.50 6.67 6.62
N GLY A 233 3.30 6.73 5.55
CA GLY A 233 3.13 5.88 4.37
C GLY A 233 3.24 4.39 4.71
N SER A 234 4.08 4.05 5.69
CA SER A 234 4.21 2.69 6.21
C SER A 234 3.20 2.38 7.33
N SER A 235 2.98 3.30 8.28
CA SER A 235 2.16 3.01 9.46
C SER A 235 0.65 3.07 9.24
N VAL A 236 0.17 4.00 8.40
CA VAL A 236 -1.27 4.26 8.27
C VAL A 236 -2.00 3.12 7.54
N PRO A 237 -1.52 2.56 6.42
CA PRO A 237 -2.17 1.41 5.79
C PRO A 237 -2.25 0.20 6.72
N ILE A 238 -1.21 -0.03 7.52
CA ILE A 238 -1.18 -1.10 8.52
C ILE A 238 -2.21 -0.81 9.63
N PHE A 239 -2.25 0.41 10.14
CA PHE A 239 -3.23 0.81 11.16
C PHE A 239 -4.68 0.68 10.65
N ALA A 240 -4.95 1.11 9.42
CA ALA A 240 -6.26 0.92 8.79
C ALA A 240 -6.61 -0.58 8.65
N ALA A 241 -5.66 -1.41 8.21
CA ALA A 241 -5.85 -2.85 8.05
C ALA A 241 -6.08 -3.59 9.37
N GLU A 242 -5.35 -3.23 10.43
CA GLU A 242 -5.44 -3.83 11.77
C GLU A 242 -6.76 -3.49 12.48
N ASN A 243 -7.36 -2.33 12.21
CA ASN A 243 -8.66 -1.94 12.78
C ASN A 243 -9.86 -2.45 11.94
N SER A 244 -9.64 -2.69 10.64
CA SER A 244 -10.71 -3.05 9.70
C SER A 244 -11.12 -4.53 9.78
N PRO A 245 -12.44 -4.83 9.76
CA PRO A 245 -12.97 -6.19 9.62
C PRO A 245 -12.51 -6.85 8.31
N ALA A 246 -12.29 -8.16 8.32
CA ALA A 246 -11.75 -8.89 7.18
C ALA A 246 -12.58 -8.70 5.88
N LYS A 247 -13.91 -8.70 5.97
CA LYS A 247 -14.83 -8.60 4.83
C LYS A 247 -14.71 -7.30 4.02
N ILE A 248 -14.40 -6.17 4.68
CA ILE A 248 -14.30 -4.84 4.04
C ILE A 248 -12.90 -4.24 4.08
N ARG A 249 -11.92 -4.95 4.67
CA ARG A 249 -10.53 -4.48 4.83
C ARG A 249 -9.93 -4.02 3.51
N GLY A 250 -10.12 -4.78 2.43
CA GLY A 250 -9.59 -4.42 1.11
C GLY A 250 -10.09 -3.04 0.66
N ALA A 251 -11.41 -2.82 0.67
CA ALA A 251 -12.00 -1.56 0.26
C ALA A 251 -11.57 -0.37 1.15
N LEU A 252 -11.44 -0.59 2.46
CA LEU A 252 -10.98 0.46 3.39
C LEU A 252 -9.50 0.78 3.23
N VAL A 253 -8.64 -0.21 2.96
CA VAL A 253 -7.22 0.01 2.67
C VAL A 253 -7.04 0.71 1.33
N MET A 254 -7.86 0.35 0.33
CA MET A 254 -7.90 0.97 -1.00
C MET A 254 -8.29 2.45 -0.97
N SER A 255 -9.02 2.89 0.07
CA SER A 255 -9.35 4.31 0.24
C SER A 255 -8.11 5.20 0.27
N TRP A 256 -6.95 4.69 0.72
CA TRP A 256 -5.68 5.41 0.74
C TRP A 256 -5.39 6.13 -0.59
N GLN A 257 -5.45 5.40 -1.71
CA GLN A 257 -5.13 5.98 -3.01
C GLN A 257 -6.16 7.02 -3.46
N MET A 258 -7.44 6.78 -3.20
CA MET A 258 -8.51 7.74 -3.50
C MET A 258 -8.29 9.06 -2.77
N TRP A 259 -7.90 8.99 -1.50
CA TRP A 259 -7.61 10.17 -0.70
C TRP A 259 -6.29 10.85 -1.07
N THR A 260 -5.29 10.12 -1.55
CA THR A 260 -4.11 10.73 -2.20
C THR A 260 -4.53 11.53 -3.43
N ALA A 261 -5.39 10.99 -4.30
CA ALA A 261 -5.90 11.71 -5.47
C ALA A 261 -6.74 12.93 -5.07
N PHE A 262 -7.54 12.82 -4.01
CA PHE A 262 -8.27 13.95 -3.43
C PHE A 262 -7.33 15.04 -2.91
N GLY A 263 -6.23 14.65 -2.24
CA GLY A 263 -5.18 15.57 -1.80
C GLY A 263 -4.52 16.32 -2.96
N ILE A 264 -4.20 15.62 -4.05
CA ILE A 264 -3.68 16.21 -5.30
C ILE A 264 -4.66 17.27 -5.83
N PHE A 265 -5.95 16.92 -5.91
CA PHE A 265 -6.99 17.84 -6.36
C PHE A 265 -7.08 19.09 -5.47
N LEU A 266 -7.15 18.92 -4.15
CA LEU A 266 -7.22 20.04 -3.21
C LEU A 266 -5.97 20.92 -3.23
N GLY A 267 -4.79 20.35 -3.43
CA GLY A 267 -3.57 21.15 -3.56
C GLY A 267 -3.55 21.99 -4.85
N PHE A 268 -4.09 21.49 -5.97
CA PHE A 268 -4.32 22.34 -7.13
C PHE A 268 -5.36 23.43 -6.88
N CYS A 269 -6.43 23.15 -6.12
CA CYS A 269 -7.36 24.18 -5.68
C CYS A 269 -6.66 25.27 -4.85
N ALA A 270 -5.79 24.87 -3.92
CA ALA A 270 -5.04 25.79 -3.08
C ALA A 270 -4.10 26.66 -3.91
N ASN A 271 -3.39 26.08 -4.89
CA ASN A 271 -2.53 26.83 -5.81
C ASN A 271 -3.31 27.89 -6.60
N LEU A 272 -4.51 27.55 -7.09
CA LEU A 272 -5.38 28.46 -7.82
C LEU A 272 -6.05 29.50 -6.90
N ALA A 273 -6.22 29.22 -5.61
CA ALA A 273 -6.74 30.19 -4.66
C ALA A 273 -5.72 31.30 -4.35
N VAL A 274 -4.43 30.95 -4.28
CA VAL A 274 -3.36 31.87 -3.84
C VAL A 274 -2.53 32.47 -4.97
N TYR A 275 -2.80 32.15 -6.24
CA TYR A 275 -1.96 32.60 -7.37
C TYR A 275 -1.85 34.13 -7.52
N LYS A 276 -2.89 34.88 -7.11
CA LYS A 276 -2.95 36.35 -7.26
C LYS A 276 -2.25 37.13 -6.14
N VAL A 277 -1.63 36.46 -5.17
CA VAL A 277 -1.09 37.09 -3.95
C VAL A 277 0.33 37.67 -4.15
N GLY A 278 0.83 37.71 -5.39
CA GLY A 278 2.12 38.31 -5.73
C GLY A 278 3.32 37.49 -5.25
N ALA A 279 4.39 38.14 -4.78
CA ALA A 279 5.67 37.50 -4.40
C ALA A 279 5.54 36.45 -3.27
N ILE A 280 4.45 36.48 -2.50
CA ILE A 280 4.16 35.52 -1.42
C ILE A 280 3.47 34.24 -1.93
N ALA A 281 3.04 34.18 -3.20
CA ALA A 281 2.26 33.06 -3.74
C ALA A 281 2.96 31.69 -3.53
N TRP A 282 4.24 31.57 -3.85
CA TRP A 282 4.97 30.30 -3.68
C TRP A 282 5.07 29.86 -2.21
N ARG A 283 5.20 30.82 -1.29
CA ARG A 283 5.25 30.56 0.17
C ARG A 283 3.90 29.99 0.63
N LEU A 284 2.80 30.55 0.15
CA LEU A 284 1.46 30.08 0.47
C LEU A 284 1.12 28.74 -0.19
N GLN A 285 1.59 28.50 -1.41
CA GLN A 285 1.40 27.23 -2.12
C GLN A 285 2.08 26.08 -1.35
N ILE A 286 3.34 26.28 -0.97
CA ILE A 286 4.11 25.34 -0.15
C ILE A 286 3.49 25.20 1.24
N GLY A 287 3.15 26.32 1.88
CA GLY A 287 2.58 26.34 3.22
C GLY A 287 1.23 25.62 3.30
N SER A 288 0.37 25.74 2.28
CA SER A 288 -1.00 25.23 2.31
C SER A 288 -1.13 23.74 2.63
N ALA A 289 -0.08 22.94 2.39
CA ALA A 289 -0.02 21.52 2.74
C ALA A 289 -0.17 21.24 4.25
N PHE A 290 0.01 22.23 5.15
CA PHE A 290 -0.25 22.04 6.59
C PHE A 290 -1.75 21.89 6.90
N ILE A 291 -2.64 22.43 6.06
CA ILE A 291 -4.10 22.48 6.30
C ILE A 291 -4.67 21.09 6.58
N PRO A 292 -4.48 20.07 5.72
CA PRO A 292 -4.96 18.72 6.00
C PRO A 292 -4.20 18.03 7.14
N ALA A 293 -3.00 18.49 7.51
CA ALA A 293 -2.24 17.91 8.63
C ALA A 293 -2.81 18.30 10.00
N VAL A 294 -3.52 19.43 10.11
CA VAL A 294 -4.19 19.86 11.36
C VAL A 294 -5.25 18.86 11.84
N PRO A 295 -6.28 18.51 11.03
CA PRO A 295 -7.28 17.54 11.46
C PRO A 295 -6.70 16.15 11.68
N LEU A 296 -5.64 15.76 10.97
CA LEU A 296 -4.91 14.52 11.25
C LEU A 296 -4.26 14.55 12.64
N THR A 297 -3.53 15.62 12.97
CA THR A 297 -2.83 15.78 14.24
C THR A 297 -3.79 15.80 15.43
N LEU A 298 -4.93 16.49 15.28
CA LEU A 298 -5.96 16.56 16.34
C LEU A 298 -6.82 15.29 16.40
N GLY A 299 -7.14 14.70 15.25
CA GLY A 299 -8.06 13.57 15.11
C GLY A 299 -7.48 12.23 15.58
N ILE A 300 -6.17 12.04 15.47
CA ILE A 300 -5.54 10.73 15.70
C ILE A 300 -5.71 10.21 17.13
N TYR A 301 -5.74 11.09 18.14
CA TYR A 301 -5.89 10.66 19.54
C TYR A 301 -7.32 10.24 19.91
N PHE A 302 -8.33 10.64 19.14
CA PHE A 302 -9.70 10.16 19.29
C PHE A 302 -9.89 8.74 18.71
N CYS A 303 -8.97 8.29 17.85
CA CYS A 303 -8.98 6.94 17.33
C CYS A 303 -8.54 5.93 18.40
N PRO A 304 -9.18 4.74 18.48
CA PRO A 304 -8.69 3.66 19.29
C PRO A 304 -7.34 3.15 18.75
N GLU A 305 -6.47 2.66 19.65
CA GLU A 305 -5.19 2.07 19.26
C GLU A 305 -5.40 0.68 18.65
N SER A 306 -4.50 0.26 17.75
CA SER A 306 -4.61 -1.03 17.06
C SER A 306 -4.71 -2.19 18.07
N PRO A 307 -5.78 -3.02 18.01
CA PRO A 307 -5.92 -4.19 18.87
C PRO A 307 -4.75 -5.16 18.70
N ARG A 308 -4.32 -5.38 17.46
CA ARG A 308 -3.21 -6.28 17.14
C ARG A 308 -1.88 -5.80 17.71
N TRP A 309 -1.61 -4.48 17.66
CA TRP A 309 -0.41 -3.91 18.29
C TRP A 309 -0.43 -4.07 19.81
N LEU A 310 -1.58 -3.84 20.45
CA LEU A 310 -1.75 -4.03 21.89
C LEU A 310 -1.50 -5.48 22.30
N MET A 311 -1.97 -6.44 21.51
CA MET A 311 -1.74 -7.88 21.75
C MET A 311 -0.28 -8.28 21.54
N LYS A 312 0.41 -7.75 20.51
CA LYS A 312 1.87 -7.92 20.33
C LYS A 312 2.69 -7.43 21.55
N LYS A 313 2.17 -6.45 22.30
CA LYS A 313 2.77 -5.94 23.55
C LYS A 313 2.25 -6.63 24.81
N ASN A 314 1.55 -7.75 24.68
CA ASN A 314 0.93 -8.52 25.76
C ASN A 314 -0.11 -7.71 26.58
N ARG A 315 -0.77 -6.70 25.97
CA ARG A 315 -1.78 -5.83 26.62
C ARG A 315 -3.21 -6.19 26.21
N TYR A 316 -3.63 -7.42 26.50
CA TYR A 316 -4.90 -8.00 26.03
C TYR A 316 -6.16 -7.28 26.52
N GLN A 317 -6.21 -6.86 27.79
CA GLN A 317 -7.37 -6.12 28.32
C GLN A 317 -7.60 -4.77 27.61
N LYS A 318 -6.52 -4.10 27.19
CA LYS A 318 -6.63 -2.87 26.38
C LYS A 318 -7.04 -3.18 24.94
N ALA A 319 -6.55 -4.29 24.37
CA ALA A 319 -6.93 -4.74 23.04
C ALA A 319 -8.43 -5.04 22.96
N TYR A 320 -8.99 -5.71 23.96
CA TYR A 320 -10.42 -5.99 24.03
C TYR A 320 -11.26 -4.70 24.12
N ARG A 321 -10.86 -3.73 24.96
CA ARG A 321 -11.52 -2.41 25.00
C ARG A 321 -11.45 -1.65 23.68
N SER A 322 -10.38 -1.83 22.90
CA SER A 322 -10.25 -1.27 21.56
C SER A 322 -11.25 -1.93 20.60
N LEU A 323 -11.32 -3.27 20.60
CA LEU A 323 -12.26 -4.02 19.78
C LEU A 323 -13.73 -3.69 20.08
N LEU A 324 -14.08 -3.47 21.36
CA LEU A 324 -15.42 -3.03 21.75
C LEU A 324 -15.83 -1.69 21.14
N LYS A 325 -14.88 -0.79 20.85
CA LYS A 325 -15.18 0.47 20.14
C LYS A 325 -15.30 0.29 18.64
N LEU A 326 -14.68 -0.75 18.09
CA LEU A 326 -14.59 -1.02 16.66
C LEU A 326 -15.65 -2.02 16.16
N ARG A 327 -16.41 -2.64 17.07
CA ARG A 327 -17.46 -3.63 16.79
C ARG A 327 -18.78 -3.22 17.44
N HIS A 328 -19.88 -3.70 16.88
CA HIS A 328 -21.21 -3.37 17.41
C HIS A 328 -21.56 -4.20 18.65
N HIS A 329 -21.07 -5.44 18.72
CA HIS A 329 -21.41 -6.36 19.79
C HIS A 329 -20.17 -6.97 20.46
N PRO A 330 -20.18 -7.21 21.79
CA PRO A 330 -19.10 -7.86 22.52
C PRO A 330 -18.69 -9.23 21.95
N ILE A 331 -19.63 -10.02 21.43
CA ILE A 331 -19.32 -11.33 20.81
C ILE A 331 -18.38 -11.20 19.60
N GLN A 332 -18.57 -10.17 18.78
CA GLN A 332 -17.70 -9.88 17.63
C GLN A 332 -16.30 -9.48 18.10
N ALA A 333 -16.22 -8.70 19.19
CA ALA A 333 -14.95 -8.32 19.79
C ALA A 333 -14.22 -9.52 20.41
N ALA A 334 -14.94 -10.43 21.07
CA ALA A 334 -14.37 -11.64 21.66
C ALA A 334 -13.87 -12.63 20.59
N ARG A 335 -14.68 -12.86 19.54
CA ARG A 335 -14.30 -13.61 18.34
C ARG A 335 -13.01 -13.08 17.74
N ASP A 336 -12.97 -11.79 17.42
CA ASP A 336 -11.80 -11.17 16.79
C ASP A 336 -10.58 -11.17 17.71
N LEU A 337 -10.77 -11.00 19.02
CA LEU A 337 -9.68 -11.05 20.01
C LEU A 337 -8.99 -12.42 20.00
N TYR A 338 -9.75 -13.50 20.13
CA TYR A 338 -9.16 -14.84 20.17
C TYR A 338 -8.57 -15.23 18.80
N TYR A 339 -9.26 -14.90 17.71
CA TYR A 339 -8.75 -15.14 16.36
C TYR A 339 -7.40 -14.45 16.11
N ILE A 340 -7.27 -13.17 16.49
CA ILE A 340 -6.00 -12.43 16.37
C ILE A 340 -4.92 -13.06 17.25
N HIS A 341 -5.26 -13.60 18.43
CA HIS A 341 -4.31 -14.25 19.32
C HIS A 341 -3.70 -15.49 18.66
N CYS A 342 -4.53 -16.38 18.12
CA CYS A 342 -4.06 -17.57 17.43
C CYS A 342 -3.23 -17.22 16.19
N GLN A 343 -3.63 -16.19 15.43
CA GLN A 343 -2.81 -15.68 14.33
C GLN A 343 -1.44 -15.20 14.78
N LEU A 344 -1.36 -14.48 15.91
CA LEU A 344 -0.08 -14.02 16.46
C LEU A 344 0.80 -15.17 16.97
N GLN A 345 0.21 -16.22 17.55
CA GLN A 345 0.94 -17.42 17.96
C GLN A 345 1.52 -18.18 16.76
N ILE A 346 0.72 -18.35 15.70
CA ILE A 346 1.21 -18.94 14.45
C ILE A 346 2.33 -18.08 13.86
N GLU A 347 2.15 -16.76 13.80
CA GLU A 347 3.20 -15.85 13.35
C GLU A 347 4.48 -15.98 14.17
N ALA A 348 4.38 -16.08 15.50
CA ALA A 348 5.53 -16.29 16.37
C ALA A 348 6.21 -17.64 16.12
N SER A 349 5.43 -18.71 15.91
CA SER A 349 5.95 -20.06 15.62
C SER A 349 6.67 -20.14 14.28
N ILE A 350 6.18 -19.44 13.25
CA ILE A 350 6.77 -19.39 11.90
C ILE A 350 8.01 -18.48 11.89
N VAL A 351 7.97 -17.35 12.60
CA VAL A 351 9.06 -16.37 12.62
C VAL A 351 10.24 -16.83 13.49
N GLY A 352 10.00 -17.68 14.48
CA GLY A 352 11.02 -18.16 15.42
C GLY A 352 11.82 -17.01 16.06
N LYS A 353 13.10 -17.24 16.36
CA LYS A 353 14.04 -16.22 16.88
C LYS A 353 14.59 -15.27 15.81
N SER A 354 13.92 -15.07 14.67
CA SER A 354 14.51 -14.26 13.58
C SER A 354 14.41 -12.75 13.87
N ASN A 355 15.56 -12.07 13.83
CA ASN A 355 15.63 -10.63 13.95
C ASN A 355 15.22 -9.94 12.63
N TYR A 356 14.81 -8.67 12.70
CA TYR A 356 14.38 -7.88 11.53
C TYR A 356 15.40 -7.90 10.38
N VAL A 357 16.70 -7.78 10.69
CA VAL A 357 17.78 -7.82 9.69
C VAL A 357 17.83 -9.16 8.97
N SER A 358 17.60 -10.27 9.69
CA SER A 358 17.49 -11.60 9.09
C SER A 358 16.30 -11.68 8.13
N ARG A 359 15.13 -11.13 8.52
CA ARG A 359 13.95 -11.08 7.65
C ARG A 359 14.17 -10.23 6.40
N PHE A 360 14.92 -9.15 6.52
CA PHE A 360 15.30 -8.32 5.38
C PHE A 360 16.21 -9.07 4.41
N THR A 361 17.23 -9.80 4.89
CA THR A 361 18.08 -10.62 4.02
C THR A 361 17.29 -11.78 3.40
N GLN A 362 16.33 -12.34 4.14
CA GLN A 362 15.39 -13.37 3.65
C GLN A 362 14.53 -12.91 2.47
N LEU A 363 14.27 -11.60 2.33
CA LEU A 363 13.60 -11.05 1.14
C LEU A 363 14.35 -11.36 -0.16
N PHE A 364 15.67 -11.56 -0.10
CA PHE A 364 16.52 -11.80 -1.27
C PHE A 364 17.10 -13.21 -1.32
N THR A 365 17.13 -13.94 -0.21
CA THR A 365 17.71 -15.30 -0.16
C THR A 365 16.67 -16.39 -0.35
N ILE A 366 15.47 -16.27 0.24
CA ILE A 366 14.43 -17.30 0.14
C ILE A 366 13.78 -17.24 -1.25
N PRO A 367 13.80 -18.32 -2.05
CA PRO A 367 13.35 -18.27 -3.44
C PRO A 367 11.92 -17.76 -3.65
N ARG A 368 10.96 -18.19 -2.81
CA ARG A 368 9.57 -17.70 -2.85
C ARG A 368 9.52 -16.21 -2.56
N VAL A 369 10.15 -15.79 -1.46
CA VAL A 369 10.07 -14.41 -0.98
C VAL A 369 10.78 -13.50 -1.97
N ARG A 370 11.94 -13.91 -2.49
CA ARG A 370 12.66 -13.23 -3.57
C ARG A 370 11.82 -12.99 -4.81
N ARG A 371 10.95 -13.94 -5.20
CA ARG A 371 10.06 -13.75 -6.36
C ARG A 371 8.92 -12.78 -6.06
N ALA A 372 8.36 -12.81 -4.85
CA ALA A 372 7.41 -11.80 -4.38
C ALA A 372 8.06 -10.40 -4.31
N THR A 373 9.26 -10.31 -3.75
CA THR A 373 10.12 -9.11 -3.70
C THR A 373 10.35 -8.59 -5.12
N MET A 374 10.78 -9.43 -6.07
CA MET A 374 10.98 -9.02 -7.46
C MET A 374 9.69 -8.53 -8.13
N ALA A 375 8.55 -9.21 -7.95
CA ALA A 375 7.29 -8.77 -8.53
C ALA A 375 6.83 -7.43 -7.92
N SER A 376 6.96 -7.28 -6.59
CA SER A 376 6.69 -6.03 -5.88
C SER A 376 7.60 -4.89 -6.34
N PHE A 377 8.88 -5.15 -6.60
CA PHE A 377 9.81 -4.17 -7.18
C PHE A 377 9.32 -3.67 -8.53
N VAL A 378 8.97 -4.61 -9.41
CA VAL A 378 8.57 -4.33 -10.79
C VAL A 378 7.33 -3.45 -10.81
N VAL A 379 6.33 -3.72 -9.97
CA VAL A 379 5.13 -2.89 -9.91
C VAL A 379 5.43 -1.51 -9.29
N MET A 380 6.25 -1.44 -8.23
CA MET A 380 6.60 -0.17 -7.60
C MET A 380 7.46 0.75 -8.50
N ILE A 381 8.40 0.19 -9.26
CA ILE A 381 9.20 0.96 -10.22
C ILE A 381 8.36 1.34 -11.45
N ALA A 382 7.44 0.47 -11.88
CA ALA A 382 6.53 0.77 -12.99
C ALA A 382 5.66 2.00 -12.70
N GLN A 383 5.23 2.17 -11.44
CA GLN A 383 4.48 3.35 -10.99
C GLN A 383 5.29 4.63 -11.16
N GLN A 384 6.60 4.56 -10.95
CA GLN A 384 7.49 5.70 -11.15
C GLN A 384 7.74 5.93 -12.65
N MET A 385 8.06 4.86 -13.39
CA MET A 385 8.34 4.90 -14.82
C MET A 385 7.19 5.41 -15.67
N CYS A 386 5.94 5.31 -15.21
CA CYS A 386 4.79 5.81 -15.97
C CYS A 386 4.78 7.33 -16.15
N GLY A 387 5.50 8.09 -15.30
CA GLY A 387 5.62 9.54 -15.40
C GLY A 387 4.52 10.32 -14.66
N ILE A 388 3.66 9.69 -13.87
CA ILE A 388 2.57 10.38 -13.15
C ILE A 388 3.09 11.47 -12.20
N ASN A 389 4.19 11.21 -11.49
CA ASN A 389 4.77 12.16 -10.56
C ASN A 389 5.25 13.42 -11.31
N ILE A 390 5.73 13.27 -12.53
CA ILE A 390 6.16 14.43 -13.31
C ILE A 390 5.00 15.34 -13.63
N ILE A 391 3.87 14.77 -14.04
CA ILE A 391 2.66 15.57 -14.26
C ILE A 391 2.15 16.14 -12.92
N ALA A 392 2.22 15.40 -11.81
CA ALA A 392 1.82 15.91 -10.51
C ALA A 392 2.69 17.08 -10.00
N PHE A 393 4.00 17.07 -10.21
CA PHE A 393 4.95 18.11 -9.74
C PHE A 393 5.26 19.21 -10.76
N TYR A 394 5.15 18.93 -12.06
CA TYR A 394 5.60 19.83 -13.11
C TYR A 394 4.53 20.14 -14.16
N SER A 395 3.28 19.67 -14.01
CA SER A 395 2.21 20.01 -14.97
C SER A 395 2.08 21.50 -15.24
N SER A 396 2.11 22.36 -14.21
CA SER A 396 2.00 23.81 -14.43
C SER A 396 3.20 24.36 -15.20
N THR A 397 4.40 23.82 -14.96
CA THR A 397 5.60 24.14 -15.74
C THR A 397 5.46 23.66 -17.19
N VAL A 398 4.98 22.44 -17.41
CA VAL A 398 4.74 21.86 -18.75
C VAL A 398 3.75 22.69 -19.53
N PHE A 399 2.60 23.05 -18.94
CA PHE A 399 1.59 23.88 -19.61
C PHE A 399 2.09 25.30 -19.86
N ARG A 400 2.85 25.90 -18.93
CA ARG A 400 3.46 27.21 -19.15
C ARG A 400 4.45 27.19 -20.31
N GLN A 401 5.28 26.15 -20.41
CA GLN A 401 6.19 25.99 -21.54
C GLN A 401 5.47 25.63 -22.85
N ALA A 402 4.22 25.16 -22.80
CA ALA A 402 3.35 24.97 -23.96
C ALA A 402 2.67 26.28 -24.42
N GLY A 403 3.13 27.44 -23.92
CA GLY A 403 2.56 28.75 -24.24
C GLY A 403 1.34 29.15 -23.40
N ALA A 404 0.97 28.40 -22.36
CA ALA A 404 -0.11 28.81 -21.47
C ALA A 404 0.33 29.98 -20.56
N SER A 405 -0.58 30.93 -20.34
CA SER A 405 -0.40 31.90 -19.26
C SER A 405 -0.37 31.19 -17.90
N GLU A 406 0.24 31.79 -16.88
CA GLU A 406 0.34 31.21 -15.54
C GLU A 406 -1.02 30.77 -14.98
N ARG A 407 -2.05 31.61 -15.17
CA ARG A 407 -3.43 31.29 -14.79
C ARG A 407 -3.95 30.07 -15.55
N ASN A 408 -3.76 30.01 -16.86
CA ASN A 408 -4.25 28.90 -17.68
C ASN A 408 -3.51 27.59 -17.38
N ALA A 409 -2.21 27.67 -17.08
CA ALA A 409 -1.42 26.52 -16.64
C ALA A 409 -1.94 25.96 -15.32
N LEU A 410 -2.21 26.82 -14.32
CA LEU A 410 -2.79 26.39 -13.04
C LEU A 410 -4.20 25.80 -13.20
N ILE A 411 -5.05 26.38 -14.06
CA ILE A 411 -6.38 25.84 -14.39
C ILE A 411 -6.26 24.48 -15.08
N ALA A 412 -5.32 24.32 -16.01
CA ALA A 412 -5.08 23.06 -16.70
C ALA A 412 -4.60 21.98 -15.72
N SER A 413 -3.69 22.31 -14.80
CA SER A 413 -3.26 21.42 -13.73
C SER A 413 -4.38 21.05 -12.77
N PHE A 414 -5.28 21.99 -12.44
CA PHE A 414 -6.49 21.71 -11.69
C PHE A 414 -7.39 20.68 -12.39
N GLY A 415 -7.60 20.83 -13.70
CA GLY A 415 -8.36 19.85 -14.49
C GLY A 415 -7.74 18.45 -14.45
N PHE A 416 -6.41 18.36 -14.51
CA PHE A 416 -5.69 17.09 -14.33
C PHE A 416 -5.96 16.47 -12.95
N GLY A 417 -5.86 17.27 -11.88
CA GLY A 417 -6.16 16.82 -10.52
C GLY A 417 -7.60 16.32 -10.36
N LEU A 418 -8.56 17.03 -10.95
CA LEU A 418 -9.97 16.67 -10.92
C LEU A 418 -10.22 15.33 -11.64
N VAL A 419 -9.67 15.17 -12.84
CA VAL A 419 -9.77 13.91 -13.61
C VAL A 419 -9.14 12.77 -12.82
N ASN A 420 -7.96 12.98 -12.24
CA ASN A 420 -7.28 11.97 -11.42
C ASN A 420 -8.12 11.56 -10.20
N PHE A 421 -8.84 12.49 -9.56
CA PHE A 421 -9.72 12.18 -8.44
C PHE A 421 -11.00 11.46 -8.88
N VAL A 422 -11.69 11.94 -9.92
CA VAL A 422 -12.95 11.35 -10.40
C VAL A 422 -12.72 9.92 -10.90
N PHE A 423 -11.65 9.67 -11.66
CA PHE A 423 -11.33 8.35 -12.19
C PHE A 423 -10.65 7.42 -11.16
N ALA A 424 -10.38 7.88 -9.94
CA ALA A 424 -9.98 7.00 -8.84
C ALA A 424 -11.16 6.19 -8.26
N TRP A 425 -12.41 6.65 -8.42
CA TRP A 425 -13.59 5.96 -7.89
C TRP A 425 -13.85 4.58 -8.53
N PRO A 426 -13.81 4.44 -9.87
CA PRO A 426 -13.94 3.13 -10.52
C PRO A 426 -12.95 2.08 -10.01
N ALA A 427 -11.76 2.51 -9.56
CA ALA A 427 -10.70 1.64 -9.06
C ALA A 427 -11.15 0.71 -7.92
N ILE A 428 -12.06 1.19 -7.07
CA ILE A 428 -12.59 0.44 -5.92
C ILE A 428 -13.34 -0.81 -6.39
N TRP A 429 -14.05 -0.73 -7.52
CA TRP A 429 -14.82 -1.85 -8.06
C TRP A 429 -14.02 -2.69 -9.06
N THR A 430 -13.15 -2.05 -9.86
CA THR A 430 -12.41 -2.73 -10.92
C THR A 430 -11.31 -3.64 -10.40
N ILE A 431 -10.65 -3.29 -9.28
CA ILE A 431 -9.50 -4.04 -8.76
C ILE A 431 -9.83 -5.49 -8.39
N ASP A 432 -10.99 -5.70 -7.77
CA ASP A 432 -11.45 -7.02 -7.36
C ASP A 432 -12.15 -7.78 -8.50
N THR A 433 -12.69 -7.06 -9.48
CA THR A 433 -13.42 -7.66 -10.61
C THR A 433 -12.50 -8.12 -11.74
N PHE A 434 -11.49 -7.34 -12.12
CA PHE A 434 -10.64 -7.64 -13.28
C PHE A 434 -9.31 -8.31 -12.91
N GLY A 435 -8.83 -8.12 -11.68
CA GLY A 435 -7.54 -8.63 -11.22
C GLY A 435 -6.40 -7.63 -11.42
N ARG A 436 -5.35 -7.79 -10.62
CA ARG A 436 -4.30 -6.77 -10.44
C ARG A 436 -3.42 -6.71 -11.68
N ARG A 437 -2.90 -7.87 -12.12
CA ARG A 437 -2.02 -7.95 -13.30
C ARG A 437 -2.75 -7.52 -14.58
N THR A 438 -4.00 -7.95 -14.73
CA THR A 438 -4.81 -7.62 -15.91
C THR A 438 -5.06 -6.12 -16.04
N LEU A 439 -5.34 -5.43 -14.93
CA LEU A 439 -5.49 -3.97 -14.93
C LEU A 439 -4.22 -3.27 -15.36
N LEU A 440 -3.05 -3.71 -14.88
CA LEU A 440 -1.78 -3.10 -15.29
C LEU A 440 -1.50 -3.31 -16.78
N LEU A 441 -1.68 -4.53 -17.29
CA LEU A 441 -1.47 -4.84 -18.71
C LEU A 441 -2.42 -4.05 -19.63
N PHE A 442 -3.60 -3.65 -19.14
CA PHE A 442 -4.50 -2.74 -19.85
C PHE A 442 -4.08 -1.27 -19.72
N THR A 443 -3.55 -0.86 -18.58
CA THR A 443 -3.28 0.54 -18.26
C THR A 443 -2.02 1.07 -18.96
N PHE A 444 -0.91 0.33 -18.93
CA PHE A 444 0.37 0.79 -19.51
C PHE A 444 0.35 1.07 -21.02
N PRO A 445 -0.27 0.25 -21.89
CA PRO A 445 -0.36 0.58 -23.31
C PRO A 445 -1.12 1.88 -23.53
N ASN A 446 -2.20 2.08 -22.76
CA ASN A 446 -3.02 3.27 -22.85
C ASN A 446 -2.30 4.53 -22.36
N MET A 447 -1.51 4.41 -21.30
CA MET A 447 -0.63 5.49 -20.84
C MET A 447 0.48 5.81 -21.84
N ALA A 448 1.05 4.81 -22.51
CA ALA A 448 2.14 5.00 -23.47
C ALA A 448 1.68 5.84 -24.68
N TRP A 449 0.57 5.46 -25.32
CA TRP A 449 0.11 6.18 -26.52
C TRP A 449 -0.45 7.55 -26.20
N THR A 450 -1.12 7.73 -25.05
CA THR A 450 -1.64 9.04 -24.63
C THR A 450 -0.52 10.04 -24.34
N LEU A 451 0.56 9.62 -23.66
CA LEU A 451 1.74 10.46 -23.48
C LEU A 451 2.45 10.77 -24.79
N LEU A 452 2.56 9.79 -25.69
CA LEU A 452 3.15 10.00 -27.02
C LEU A 452 2.34 11.01 -27.84
N ALA A 453 1.00 10.89 -27.80
CA ALA A 453 0.09 11.83 -28.45
C ALA A 453 0.21 13.24 -27.85
N ALA A 454 0.26 13.37 -26.52
CA ALA A 454 0.53 14.64 -25.85
C ALA A 454 1.87 15.26 -26.30
N GLY A 455 2.92 14.44 -26.41
CA GLY A 455 4.22 14.85 -26.93
C GLY A 455 4.16 15.36 -28.37
N PHE A 456 3.43 14.67 -29.27
CA PHE A 456 3.29 15.11 -30.66
C PHE A 456 2.43 16.36 -30.83
N CYS A 457 1.51 16.65 -29.92
CA CYS A 457 0.75 17.91 -29.94
C CYS A 457 1.64 19.15 -29.81
N PHE A 458 2.85 19.03 -29.25
CA PHE A 458 3.82 20.13 -29.21
C PHE A 458 4.37 20.54 -30.59
N TYR A 459 4.18 19.73 -31.65
CA TYR A 459 4.48 20.14 -33.01
C TYR A 459 3.43 21.07 -33.63
N ILE A 460 2.24 21.15 -33.03
CA ILE A 460 1.20 22.08 -33.48
C ILE A 460 1.68 23.51 -33.14
N PRO A 461 1.63 24.47 -34.07
CA PRO A 461 2.04 25.84 -33.77
C PRO A 461 1.26 26.46 -32.60
N GLU A 462 1.94 27.20 -31.73
CA GLU A 462 1.33 27.89 -30.57
C GLU A 462 0.22 28.87 -30.95
N SER A 463 0.25 29.40 -32.19
CA SER A 463 -0.80 30.27 -32.74
C SER A 463 -2.13 29.57 -32.91
N ASN A 464 -2.16 28.23 -32.95
CA ASN A 464 -3.38 27.46 -33.08
C ASN A 464 -4.01 27.23 -31.70
N PRO A 465 -5.26 27.66 -31.45
CA PRO A 465 -5.94 27.44 -30.18
C PRO A 465 -6.09 25.96 -29.82
N ALA A 466 -6.00 25.05 -30.81
CA ALA A 466 -6.02 23.61 -30.58
C ALA A 466 -4.77 23.07 -29.86
N HIS A 467 -3.64 23.80 -29.87
CA HIS A 467 -2.37 23.35 -29.29
C HIS A 467 -2.53 22.99 -27.80
N LEU A 468 -2.89 23.97 -26.98
CA LEU A 468 -3.03 23.79 -25.54
C LEU A 468 -4.17 22.82 -25.18
N GLY A 469 -5.28 22.89 -25.92
CA GLY A 469 -6.45 22.05 -25.71
C GLY A 469 -6.16 20.56 -25.93
N LEU A 470 -5.43 20.21 -26.99
CA LEU A 470 -5.07 18.82 -27.28
C LEU A 470 -4.00 18.27 -26.31
N ILE A 471 -3.02 19.09 -25.93
CA ILE A 471 -2.03 18.69 -24.90
C ILE A 471 -2.75 18.37 -23.58
N ALA A 472 -3.64 19.27 -23.13
CA ALA A 472 -4.42 19.06 -21.92
C ALA A 472 -5.31 17.81 -22.03
N PHE A 473 -6.00 17.62 -23.16
CA PHE A 473 -6.86 16.46 -23.40
C PHE A 473 -6.10 15.13 -23.26
N PHE A 474 -4.94 14.98 -23.89
CA PHE A 474 -4.17 13.74 -23.79
C PHE A 474 -3.54 13.54 -22.41
N ILE A 475 -3.12 14.60 -21.73
CA ILE A 475 -2.67 14.52 -20.33
C ILE A 475 -3.81 14.10 -19.40
N TYR A 476 -5.05 14.57 -19.63
CA TYR A 476 -6.22 14.17 -18.87
C TYR A 476 -6.61 12.73 -19.16
N LEU A 477 -6.53 12.30 -20.42
CA LEU A 477 -6.79 10.92 -20.78
C LEU A 477 -5.75 9.97 -20.18
N PHE A 478 -4.48 10.37 -20.14
CA PHE A 478 -3.43 9.67 -19.40
C PHE A 478 -3.81 9.52 -17.91
N ALA A 479 -4.23 10.62 -17.26
CA ALA A 479 -4.65 10.60 -15.86
C ALA A 479 -5.85 9.65 -15.63
N ALA A 480 -6.87 9.73 -16.49
CA ALA A 480 -8.08 8.91 -16.39
C ALA A 480 -7.80 7.41 -16.49
N VAL A 481 -6.79 7.02 -17.27
CA VAL A 481 -6.38 5.61 -17.40
C VAL A 481 -5.46 5.20 -16.24
N TYR A 482 -4.58 6.09 -15.78
CA TYR A 482 -3.70 5.85 -14.63
C TYR A 482 -4.48 5.57 -13.34
N SER A 483 -5.48 6.39 -13.01
CA SER A 483 -6.15 6.39 -11.70
C SER A 483 -6.76 5.03 -11.30
N PRO A 484 -7.51 4.31 -12.17
CA PRO A 484 -8.10 3.02 -11.80
C PRO A 484 -7.14 1.83 -11.87
N GLY A 485 -5.99 1.98 -12.53
CA GLY A 485 -5.02 0.91 -12.74
C GLY A 485 -3.78 1.08 -11.87
N GLU A 486 -2.78 1.79 -12.40
CA GLU A 486 -1.46 1.94 -11.77
C GLU A 486 -1.48 2.77 -10.48
N GLY A 487 -2.52 3.56 -10.24
CA GLY A 487 -2.70 4.27 -8.97
C GLY A 487 -2.71 3.33 -7.76
N PRO A 488 -3.73 2.47 -7.61
CA PRO A 488 -3.88 1.65 -6.41
C PRO A 488 -3.21 0.27 -6.47
N VAL A 489 -3.02 -0.28 -7.67
CA VAL A 489 -2.55 -1.67 -7.82
C VAL A 489 -1.17 -1.91 -7.17
N PRO A 490 -0.15 -1.04 -7.29
CA PRO A 490 1.17 -1.28 -6.71
C PRO A 490 1.14 -1.56 -5.21
N PHE A 491 0.52 -0.68 -4.43
CA PHE A 491 0.45 -0.81 -2.98
C PHE A 491 -0.36 -2.04 -2.55
N THR A 492 -1.48 -2.31 -3.23
CA THR A 492 -2.34 -3.46 -2.93
C THR A 492 -1.65 -4.77 -3.30
N TYR A 493 -1.05 -4.84 -4.48
CA TYR A 493 -0.29 -6.01 -4.93
C TYR A 493 0.87 -6.32 -3.99
N SER A 494 1.67 -5.31 -3.63
CA SER A 494 2.77 -5.48 -2.68
C SER A 494 2.30 -5.97 -1.31
N ALA A 495 1.14 -5.53 -0.81
CA ALA A 495 0.59 -6.01 0.45
C ALA A 495 0.12 -7.48 0.40
N GLU A 496 -0.30 -7.97 -0.78
CA GLU A 496 -0.82 -9.33 -0.99
C GLU A 496 0.28 -10.37 -1.20
N VAL A 497 1.35 -10.05 -1.93
CA VAL A 497 2.35 -11.06 -2.36
C VAL A 497 3.27 -11.57 -1.25
N PHE A 498 3.44 -10.79 -0.16
CA PHE A 498 4.33 -11.18 0.93
C PHE A 498 3.63 -12.10 1.95
N PRO A 499 4.33 -13.16 2.41
CA PRO A 499 3.83 -14.01 3.49
C PRO A 499 3.72 -13.21 4.78
N LEU A 500 2.82 -13.63 5.68
CA LEU A 500 2.55 -12.95 6.95
C LEU A 500 3.82 -12.62 7.75
N SER A 501 4.76 -13.57 7.82
CA SER A 501 6.04 -13.42 8.54
C SER A 501 6.95 -12.30 8.01
N HIS A 502 6.86 -11.99 6.72
CA HIS A 502 7.70 -11.01 6.02
C HIS A 502 6.93 -9.79 5.52
N ARG A 503 5.60 -9.74 5.72
CA ARG A 503 4.73 -8.70 5.13
C ARG A 503 5.12 -7.29 5.55
N GLU A 504 5.41 -7.07 6.83
CA GLU A 504 5.83 -5.76 7.33
C GLU A 504 7.14 -5.29 6.68
N VAL A 505 8.16 -6.17 6.64
CA VAL A 505 9.49 -5.85 6.07
C VAL A 505 9.42 -5.70 4.54
N GLY A 506 8.69 -6.59 3.86
CA GLY A 506 8.50 -6.58 2.42
C GLY A 506 7.75 -5.33 1.96
N MET A 507 6.69 -4.92 2.68
CA MET A 507 5.98 -3.68 2.39
C MET A 507 6.87 -2.45 2.61
N GLY A 508 7.61 -2.40 3.72
CA GLY A 508 8.58 -1.32 3.98
C GLY A 508 9.59 -1.17 2.84
N TRP A 509 10.13 -2.29 2.35
CA TRP A 509 11.04 -2.30 1.20
C TRP A 509 10.36 -1.86 -0.11
N ALA A 510 9.12 -2.28 -0.36
CA ALA A 510 8.38 -1.91 -1.56
C ALA A 510 8.11 -0.40 -1.62
N VAL A 511 7.65 0.18 -0.49
CA VAL A 511 7.40 1.62 -0.37
C VAL A 511 8.71 2.42 -0.46
N ALA A 512 9.78 1.96 0.21
CA ALA A 512 11.09 2.59 0.10
C ALA A 512 11.61 2.59 -1.35
N THR A 513 11.43 1.48 -2.08
CA THR A 513 11.78 1.38 -3.50
C THR A 513 11.00 2.38 -4.35
N CYS A 514 9.67 2.45 -4.16
CA CYS A 514 8.80 3.39 -4.86
C CYS A 514 9.28 4.83 -4.68
N LEU A 515 9.52 5.24 -3.43
CA LEU A 515 9.91 6.60 -3.10
C LEU A 515 11.35 6.92 -3.52
N PHE A 516 12.26 5.93 -3.45
CA PHE A 516 13.62 6.09 -3.97
C PHE A 516 13.59 6.42 -5.46
N TRP A 517 12.87 5.65 -6.26
CA TRP A 517 12.74 5.92 -7.70
C TRP A 517 11.95 7.20 -7.99
N ALA A 518 10.97 7.56 -7.15
CA ALA A 518 10.31 8.87 -7.22
C ALA A 518 11.29 10.03 -7.03
N SER A 519 12.26 9.88 -6.11
CA SER A 519 13.32 10.87 -5.92
C SER A 519 14.22 10.97 -7.16
N VAL A 520 14.67 9.84 -7.71
CA VAL A 520 15.52 9.80 -8.91
C VAL A 520 14.83 10.50 -10.08
N LEU A 521 13.54 10.23 -10.30
CA LEU A 521 12.76 10.87 -11.37
C LEU A 521 12.56 12.36 -11.11
N SER A 522 12.25 12.76 -9.88
CA SER A 522 12.06 14.17 -9.53
C SER A 522 13.33 14.99 -9.73
N ILE A 523 14.50 14.41 -9.41
CA ILE A 523 15.81 15.04 -9.63
C ILE A 523 16.14 15.14 -11.13
N SER A 524 15.94 14.04 -11.87
CA SER A 524 16.37 13.94 -13.27
C SER A 524 15.45 14.62 -14.26
N PHE A 525 14.15 14.78 -13.96
CA PHE A 525 13.17 15.29 -14.91
C PHE A 525 13.49 16.68 -15.47
N PRO A 526 13.84 17.70 -14.66
CA PRO A 526 14.22 19.01 -15.20
C PRO A 526 15.40 18.94 -16.17
N ALA A 527 16.38 18.07 -15.89
CA ALA A 527 17.54 17.86 -16.77
C ALA A 527 17.14 17.13 -18.08
N ILE A 528 16.26 16.13 -18.00
CA ILE A 528 15.71 15.42 -19.17
C ILE A 528 14.92 16.41 -20.04
N LEU A 529 14.07 17.23 -19.43
CA LEU A 529 13.28 18.24 -20.13
C LEU A 529 14.18 19.28 -20.82
N ALA A 530 15.26 19.72 -20.14
CA ALA A 530 16.23 20.65 -20.71
C ALA A 530 17.05 20.05 -21.87
N ALA A 531 17.35 18.74 -21.82
CA ALA A 531 18.18 18.07 -22.84
C ALA A 531 17.38 17.56 -24.05
N PHE A 532 16.21 16.95 -23.82
CA PHE A 532 15.39 16.33 -24.87
C PHE A 532 14.25 17.22 -25.37
N GLY A 533 13.98 18.34 -24.70
CA GLY A 533 12.80 19.16 -24.95
C GLY A 533 11.51 18.44 -24.57
N GLN A 534 10.36 19.08 -24.81
CA GLN A 534 9.05 18.56 -24.42
C GLN A 534 8.73 17.25 -25.16
N VAL A 535 8.84 17.25 -26.50
CA VAL A 535 8.53 16.07 -27.33
C VAL A 535 9.37 14.87 -26.91
N GLY A 536 10.69 15.07 -26.73
CA GLY A 536 11.60 14.00 -26.33
C GLY A 536 11.37 13.52 -24.90
N ALA A 537 11.01 14.41 -23.96
CA ALA A 537 10.69 14.02 -22.59
C ALA A 537 9.41 13.16 -22.54
N PHE A 538 8.32 13.58 -23.20
CA PHE A 538 7.07 12.81 -23.27
C PHE A 538 7.28 11.48 -24.02
N GLY A 539 8.04 11.47 -25.11
CA GLY A 539 8.41 10.25 -25.83
C GLY A 539 9.26 9.29 -24.98
N PHE A 540 10.17 9.81 -24.16
CA PHE A 540 10.97 9.00 -23.22
C PHE A 540 10.07 8.29 -22.19
N TYR A 541 9.13 9.00 -21.56
CA TYR A 541 8.18 8.37 -20.62
C TYR A 541 7.20 7.43 -21.32
N ALA A 542 6.78 7.71 -22.55
CA ALA A 542 6.02 6.75 -23.35
C ALA A 542 6.81 5.45 -23.58
N GLY A 543 8.11 5.55 -23.89
CA GLY A 543 9.01 4.39 -23.99
C GLY A 543 9.17 3.65 -22.67
N LEU A 544 9.33 4.35 -21.54
CA LEU A 544 9.38 3.74 -20.22
C LEU A 544 8.08 3.00 -19.87
N ASN A 545 6.92 3.51 -20.28
CA ASN A 545 5.64 2.80 -20.12
C ASN A 545 5.63 1.46 -20.88
N VAL A 546 6.23 1.41 -22.08
CA VAL A 546 6.39 0.14 -22.83
C VAL A 546 7.36 -0.81 -22.11
N VAL A 547 8.46 -0.30 -21.57
CA VAL A 547 9.39 -1.13 -20.78
C VAL A 547 8.69 -1.67 -19.53
N ALA A 548 7.94 -0.84 -18.82
CA ALA A 548 7.15 -1.24 -17.66
C ALA A 548 6.11 -2.31 -18.01
N LEU A 549 5.40 -2.16 -19.13
CA LEU A 549 4.49 -3.18 -19.67
C LEU A 549 5.20 -4.52 -19.88
N LEU A 550 6.38 -4.52 -20.50
CA LEU A 550 7.17 -5.73 -20.71
C LEU A 550 7.60 -6.36 -19.38
N MET A 551 8.08 -5.56 -18.42
CA MET A 551 8.46 -6.06 -17.11
C MET A 551 7.27 -6.69 -16.37
N ILE A 552 6.11 -6.03 -16.37
CA ILE A 552 4.90 -6.55 -15.73
C ILE A 552 4.45 -7.85 -16.41
N PHE A 553 4.46 -7.88 -17.74
CA PHE A 553 4.13 -9.09 -18.49
C PHE A 553 5.02 -10.27 -18.11
N LEU A 554 6.32 -10.05 -17.93
CA LEU A 554 7.33 -11.08 -17.69
C LEU A 554 7.51 -11.48 -16.21
N PHE A 555 7.28 -10.58 -15.26
CA PHE A 555 7.71 -10.78 -13.86
C PHE A 555 6.58 -10.72 -12.82
N VAL A 556 5.36 -10.33 -13.20
CA VAL A 556 4.25 -10.12 -12.26
C VAL A 556 3.19 -11.23 -12.45
N PRO A 557 3.07 -12.18 -11.50
CA PRO A 557 1.94 -13.12 -11.45
C PRO A 557 0.60 -12.43 -11.11
N GLU A 558 -0.52 -13.11 -11.36
CA GLU A 558 -1.84 -12.61 -10.97
C GLU A 558 -2.16 -13.02 -9.53
N THR A 559 -2.71 -12.09 -8.73
CA THR A 559 -3.05 -12.31 -7.30
C THR A 559 -4.56 -12.32 -7.04
N LYS A 560 -5.38 -12.02 -8.05
CA LYS A 560 -6.84 -11.90 -7.93
C LYS A 560 -7.47 -13.11 -7.23
N GLN A 561 -8.19 -12.83 -6.11
CA GLN A 561 -8.99 -13.80 -5.35
C GLN A 561 -8.21 -15.06 -4.95
N ARG A 562 -6.89 -14.94 -4.80
CA ARG A 562 -6.05 -16.05 -4.36
C ARG A 562 -5.87 -16.03 -2.85
N THR A 563 -5.97 -17.21 -2.24
CA THR A 563 -5.61 -17.36 -0.83
C THR A 563 -4.10 -17.19 -0.67
N LEU A 564 -3.63 -16.95 0.56
CA LEU A 564 -2.18 -16.88 0.82
C LEU A 564 -1.46 -18.16 0.41
N GLU A 565 -2.12 -19.31 0.53
CA GLU A 565 -1.60 -20.63 0.13
C GLU A 565 -1.46 -20.76 -1.38
N GLU A 566 -2.47 -20.33 -2.14
CA GLU A 566 -2.38 -20.32 -3.61
C GLU A 566 -1.29 -19.36 -4.09
N LEU A 567 -1.09 -18.25 -3.39
CA LEU A 567 0.01 -17.33 -3.66
C LEU A 567 1.37 -17.98 -3.37
N ASP A 568 1.50 -18.77 -2.31
CA ASP A 568 2.72 -19.53 -2.02
C ASP A 568 3.07 -20.47 -3.17
N TYR A 569 2.07 -21.18 -3.73
CA TYR A 569 2.25 -22.02 -4.91
C TYR A 569 2.61 -21.22 -6.17
N ILE A 570 1.90 -20.11 -6.42
CA ILE A 570 2.15 -19.23 -7.57
C ILE A 570 3.57 -18.68 -7.54
N PHE A 571 4.03 -18.22 -6.37
CA PHE A 571 5.37 -17.71 -6.14
C PHE A 571 6.38 -18.82 -5.84
N ALA A 572 6.01 -20.10 -5.80
CA ALA A 572 6.96 -21.22 -5.78
C ALA A 572 7.56 -21.46 -7.18
N VAL A 573 6.79 -21.16 -8.23
CA VAL A 573 7.20 -21.36 -9.63
C VAL A 573 8.43 -20.50 -9.96
N PRO A 574 9.52 -21.09 -10.52
CA PRO A 574 10.69 -20.33 -10.94
C PRO A 574 10.34 -19.28 -12.01
N SER A 575 10.89 -18.07 -11.90
CA SER A 575 10.64 -16.97 -12.85
C SER A 575 10.98 -17.34 -14.30
N ARG A 576 11.99 -18.20 -14.52
CA ARG A 576 12.32 -18.70 -15.88
C ARG A 576 11.17 -19.50 -16.49
N LYS A 577 10.51 -20.37 -15.71
CA LYS A 577 9.35 -21.16 -16.18
C LYS A 577 8.15 -20.26 -16.44
N PHE A 578 7.93 -19.29 -15.56
CA PHE A 578 6.89 -18.28 -15.75
C PHE A 578 7.11 -17.48 -17.04
N ILE A 579 8.30 -16.92 -17.25
CA ILE A 579 8.67 -16.16 -18.47
C ILE A 579 8.54 -17.02 -19.73
N ALA A 580 9.04 -18.26 -19.71
CA ALA A 580 8.92 -19.17 -20.85
C ALA A 580 7.46 -19.46 -21.21
N TYR A 581 6.58 -19.59 -20.22
CA TYR A 581 5.15 -19.74 -20.44
C TYR A 581 4.52 -18.45 -21.01
N GLN A 582 4.85 -17.28 -20.45
CA GLN A 582 4.28 -16.01 -20.92
C GLN A 582 4.67 -15.73 -22.37
N THR A 583 5.94 -15.93 -22.72
CA THR A 583 6.46 -15.71 -24.08
C THR A 583 6.07 -16.81 -25.06
N GLY A 584 6.09 -18.07 -24.64
CA GLY A 584 5.86 -19.23 -25.53
C GLY A 584 4.40 -19.66 -25.67
N LYS A 585 3.54 -19.40 -24.68
CA LYS A 585 2.12 -19.82 -24.70
C LYS A 585 1.16 -18.64 -24.60
N ALA A 586 1.36 -17.72 -23.66
CA ALA A 586 0.41 -16.63 -23.42
C ALA A 586 0.40 -15.55 -24.52
N ALA A 587 1.58 -15.07 -24.95
CA ALA A 587 1.67 -14.05 -26.01
C ALA A 587 1.16 -14.56 -27.37
N PRO A 588 1.51 -15.78 -27.85
CA PRO A 588 0.97 -16.31 -29.09
C PRO A 588 -0.54 -16.56 -29.02
N TRP A 589 -1.05 -17.00 -27.86
CA TRP A 589 -2.50 -17.11 -27.64
C TRP A 589 -3.20 -15.76 -27.73
N TRP A 590 -2.65 -14.72 -27.06
CA TRP A 590 -3.23 -13.38 -27.09
C TRP A 590 -3.27 -12.83 -28.51
N PHE A 591 -2.17 -12.99 -29.27
CA PHE A 591 -2.10 -12.59 -30.68
C PHE A 591 -3.14 -13.33 -31.53
N ARG A 592 -3.26 -14.66 -31.38
CA ARG A 592 -4.27 -15.45 -32.10
C ARG A 592 -5.70 -15.04 -31.77
N ARG A 593 -5.97 -14.76 -30.49
CA ARG A 593 -7.32 -14.44 -30.02
C ARG A 593 -7.76 -13.03 -30.39
N TRP A 594 -6.90 -12.04 -30.17
CA TRP A 594 -7.26 -10.61 -30.27
C TRP A 594 -6.81 -9.96 -31.58
N VAL A 595 -5.70 -10.41 -32.18
CA VAL A 595 -5.21 -9.87 -33.46
C VAL A 595 -5.72 -10.70 -34.64
N LEU A 596 -5.72 -12.03 -34.53
CA LEU A 596 -6.26 -12.93 -35.57
C LEU A 596 -7.75 -13.26 -35.37
N PHE A 597 -8.42 -12.65 -34.38
CA PHE A 597 -9.85 -12.82 -34.05
C PHE A 597 -10.31 -14.28 -33.88
N GLN A 598 -9.41 -15.22 -33.52
CA GLN A 598 -9.74 -16.62 -33.31
C GLN A 598 -10.37 -16.84 -31.92
N ARG A 599 -11.69 -16.64 -31.83
CA ARG A 599 -12.47 -16.75 -30.57
C ARG A 599 -12.38 -18.12 -29.88
N GLY A 600 -12.02 -19.18 -30.62
CA GLY A 600 -11.88 -20.55 -30.11
C GLY A 600 -10.53 -20.88 -29.43
N ALA A 601 -9.55 -19.98 -29.44
CA ALA A 601 -8.25 -20.25 -28.81
C ALA A 601 -8.39 -20.31 -27.28
N LYS A 602 -8.03 -21.46 -26.68
CA LYS A 602 -7.96 -21.67 -25.22
C LYS A 602 -6.51 -21.55 -24.75
N LEU A 603 -6.29 -20.82 -23.66
CA LEU A 603 -4.98 -20.72 -23.02
C LEU A 603 -4.86 -21.86 -22.01
N GLU A 604 -3.89 -22.75 -22.19
CA GLU A 604 -3.58 -23.78 -21.19
C GLU A 604 -3.13 -23.10 -19.90
N PRO A 605 -3.76 -23.35 -18.74
CA PRO A 605 -3.41 -22.68 -17.49
C PRO A 605 -1.98 -23.07 -17.06
N LEU A 606 -1.18 -22.07 -16.62
CA LEU A 606 0.15 -22.33 -16.04
C LEU A 606 0.06 -23.00 -14.66
N TYR A 607 -1.02 -22.69 -13.94
CA TYR A 607 -1.27 -23.16 -12.57
C TYR A 607 -2.48 -24.10 -12.61
N HIS A 608 -2.27 -25.37 -12.25
CA HIS A 608 -3.33 -26.37 -12.14
C HIS A 608 -3.87 -26.39 -10.70
N LEU A 609 -4.47 -25.28 -10.26
CA LEU A 609 -4.97 -25.14 -8.89
C LEU A 609 -6.16 -26.07 -8.62
N ASP A 610 -6.99 -26.31 -9.63
CA ASP A 610 -8.15 -27.21 -9.53
C ASP A 610 -7.75 -28.69 -9.38
N GLU A 611 -6.63 -29.14 -9.98
CA GLU A 611 -6.13 -30.51 -9.83
C GLU A 611 -5.55 -30.76 -8.43
N VAL A 612 -4.93 -29.74 -7.82
CA VAL A 612 -4.44 -29.81 -6.43
C VAL A 612 -5.61 -29.87 -5.45
N ILE A 613 -6.68 -29.08 -5.68
CA ILE A 613 -7.88 -29.08 -4.84
C ILE A 613 -8.67 -30.40 -5.02
N VAL A 614 -8.79 -30.93 -6.24
CA VAL A 614 -9.49 -32.18 -6.53
C VAL A 614 -8.71 -33.40 -6.03
N ALA A 615 -7.38 -33.46 -6.21
CA ALA A 615 -6.56 -34.52 -5.63
C ALA A 615 -6.71 -34.58 -4.10
N ARG A 616 -6.76 -33.40 -3.45
CA ARG A 616 -6.94 -33.27 -2.00
C ARG A 616 -8.32 -33.74 -1.52
N ASN A 617 -9.39 -33.42 -2.25
CA ASN A 617 -10.74 -33.90 -1.94
C ASN A 617 -10.91 -35.42 -2.14
N VAL A 618 -10.12 -36.04 -3.02
CA VAL A 618 -10.10 -37.50 -3.24
C VAL A 618 -9.31 -38.21 -2.15
N ASP A 619 -8.20 -37.62 -1.69
CA ASP A 619 -7.38 -38.14 -0.59
C ASP A 619 -8.09 -38.03 0.77
N GLU A 620 -8.76 -36.91 1.08
CA GLU A 620 -9.59 -36.77 2.29
C GLU A 620 -10.75 -37.78 2.33
N LYS A 621 -11.27 -38.15 1.17
CA LYS A 621 -12.30 -39.20 1.05
C LYS A 621 -11.73 -40.59 1.31
N HIS A 622 -10.51 -40.88 0.83
CA HIS A 622 -9.84 -42.15 1.07
C HIS A 622 -9.41 -42.30 2.55
N GLU A 623 -9.00 -41.21 3.19
CA GLU A 623 -8.62 -41.22 4.61
C GLU A 623 -9.84 -41.43 5.51
N LYS A 624 -10.99 -40.80 5.20
CA LYS A 624 -12.27 -41.05 5.89
C LYS A 624 -12.84 -42.46 5.65
N ILE A 625 -12.48 -43.11 4.56
CA ILE A 625 -12.88 -44.51 4.27
C ILE A 625 -11.93 -45.51 4.95
N ASN A 626 -10.69 -45.14 5.22
CA ASN A 626 -9.73 -45.98 5.97
C ASN A 626 -9.81 -45.82 7.50
N LEU A 627 -10.46 -44.75 7.97
CA LEU A 627 -10.74 -44.47 9.40
C LEU A 627 -12.16 -44.89 9.84
N ALA A 628 -12.98 -45.40 8.92
CA ALA A 628 -14.28 -46.03 9.19
C ALA A 628 -14.17 -47.54 8.99
#